data_AF-A0A1J0LYL8-F1
#
_entry.id   AF-A0A1J0LYL8-F1
#
_cell.length_a   1.000
_cell.length_b   1.000
_cell.length_c   1.000
_cell.angle_alpha   90.00
_cell.angle_beta   90.00
_cell.angle_gamma   90.00
#
_symmetry.space_group_name_H-M   'P 1'
#
loop_
_entity.id
_entity.type
_entity.pdbx_description
1 polymer ?
#
loop_
_entity_poly.entity_id
_entity_poly.type
_entity_poly.pdbx_seq_one_letter_code
_entity_poly.pdbx_strand_id
1 'polypeptide(L)'
;MKGMIRGFRLPLAFLAFLTLPLAWCQDAGTLTLYVSGAQLPDVQAIVRGFNQIYPQVEVRVFRSGAGEVAAKIRAELEAGNPQPDLIWSVGKGLFHELRQRGLLRRVAPTFPSLPPQYVYEGGYYYEVRLLHIIIAVNPKKVPTPPTTWADLTRPAYRDLVVMADPHWPAPVALGHLTERYGFPFWQGLKANGLAIEAPNPVLQQKLARGEYGLAITNDYGVQKLLAARAPLTLVYPKDGAVYAPTPVGIPT
;
A
#
# COMPACT_ATOMS: atom_id res chain seq x y z
N MET A 1 -18.61 55.36 60.58
CA MET A 1 -17.63 54.74 59.66
C MET A 1 -18.03 53.30 59.41
N LYS A 2 -18.27 52.92 58.14
CA LYS A 2 -18.38 51.55 57.57
C LYS A 2 -19.57 50.72 58.11
N GLY A 3 -20.48 50.11 57.37
CA GLY A 3 -20.81 49.88 55.95
C GLY A 3 -22.00 48.87 56.00
N MET A 4 -23.12 49.06 55.29
CA MET A 4 -23.38 48.59 53.92
C MET A 4 -23.14 47.06 53.78
N ILE A 5 -24.02 46.16 53.30
CA ILE A 5 -25.06 46.21 52.25
C ILE A 5 -26.10 45.08 52.45
N ARG A 6 -27.32 45.39 52.01
CA ARG A 6 -28.54 44.59 51.78
C ARG A 6 -28.35 43.35 50.88
N GLY A 7 -28.89 42.21 51.30
CA GLY A 7 -29.14 41.05 50.43
C GLY A 7 -30.50 41.17 49.72
N PHE A 8 -30.48 41.35 48.41
CA PHE A 8 -31.68 41.30 47.54
C PHE A 8 -31.54 40.06 46.65
N ARG A 9 -32.49 39.12 46.73
CA ARG A 9 -32.58 37.96 45.84
C ARG A 9 -33.50 38.33 44.66
N LEU A 10 -33.02 38.16 43.42
CA LEU A 10 -33.84 38.16 42.21
C LEU A 10 -33.81 36.75 41.55
N PRO A 11 -34.85 36.37 40.79
CA PRO A 11 -35.12 34.99 40.41
C PRO A 11 -34.44 34.57 39.11
N LEU A 12 -34.34 33.24 38.95
CA LEU A 12 -33.96 32.50 37.74
C LEU A 12 -34.69 33.03 36.49
N ALA A 13 -33.93 33.41 35.46
CA ALA A 13 -34.41 33.52 34.09
C ALA A 13 -33.78 32.41 33.25
N PHE A 14 -34.65 31.61 32.63
CA PHE A 14 -34.37 30.50 31.72
C PHE A 14 -33.46 30.93 30.55
N LEU A 15 -32.31 30.26 30.39
CA LEU A 15 -31.54 30.28 29.15
C LEU A 15 -32.12 29.23 28.19
N ALA A 16 -32.78 29.67 27.13
CA ALA A 16 -33.13 28.80 26.01
C ALA A 16 -31.87 28.52 25.19
N PHE A 17 -31.32 27.30 25.30
CA PHE A 17 -30.30 26.80 24.39
C PHE A 17 -30.93 26.51 23.03
N LEU A 18 -30.80 27.45 22.09
CA LEU A 18 -30.99 27.20 20.67
C LEU A 18 -29.82 26.33 20.18
N THR A 19 -29.96 25.02 20.34
CA THR A 19 -29.10 24.05 19.66
C THR A 19 -29.60 23.92 18.22
N LEU A 20 -29.00 24.68 17.32
CA LEU A 20 -29.07 24.35 15.89
C LEU A 20 -28.46 22.95 15.74
N PRO A 21 -29.20 21.93 15.25
CA PRO A 21 -28.56 20.70 14.86
C PRO A 21 -27.61 21.05 13.73
N LEU A 22 -26.33 20.74 13.92
CA LEU A 22 -25.38 20.57 12.83
C LEU A 22 -26.01 19.57 11.86
N ALA A 23 -26.60 20.06 10.77
CA ALA A 23 -26.97 19.25 9.64
C ALA A 23 -25.67 18.77 9.00
N TRP A 24 -25.08 17.71 9.57
CA TRP A 24 -24.22 16.84 8.81
C TRP A 24 -25.17 16.15 7.84
N CYS A 25 -25.24 16.64 6.60
CA CYS A 25 -25.78 15.85 5.50
C CYS A 25 -24.82 14.67 5.34
N GLN A 26 -25.04 13.63 6.14
CA GLN A 26 -24.42 12.33 6.02
C GLN A 26 -25.19 11.62 4.90
N ASP A 27 -24.89 11.95 3.65
CA ASP A 27 -25.54 11.28 2.53
C ASP A 27 -25.29 9.78 2.65
N ALA A 28 -26.39 9.03 2.81
CA ALA A 28 -26.37 7.58 2.68
C ALA A 28 -26.01 7.25 1.23
N GLY A 29 -25.10 6.31 1.04
CA GLY A 29 -24.62 6.00 -0.31
C GLY A 29 -23.73 4.77 -0.36
N THR A 30 -23.51 4.29 -1.57
CA THR A 30 -22.56 3.21 -1.85
C THR A 30 -21.30 3.82 -2.46
N LEU A 31 -20.14 3.40 -1.94
CA LEU A 31 -18.83 3.69 -2.52
C LEU A 31 -18.25 2.39 -3.09
N THR A 32 -17.96 2.36 -4.38
CA THR A 32 -17.35 1.22 -5.05
C THR A 32 -15.85 1.41 -5.18
N LEU A 33 -15.07 0.54 -4.54
CA LEU A 33 -13.61 0.58 -4.51
C LEU A 33 -13.03 -0.62 -5.26
N TYR A 34 -12.27 -0.35 -6.32
CA TYR A 34 -11.55 -1.39 -7.07
C TYR A 34 -10.09 -1.41 -6.61
N VAL A 35 -9.63 -2.58 -6.17
CA VAL A 35 -8.31 -2.74 -5.55
C VAL A 35 -7.46 -3.79 -6.25
N SER A 36 -6.20 -3.46 -6.52
CA SER A 36 -5.17 -4.42 -6.91
C SER A 36 -3.92 -4.29 -6.02
N GLY A 37 -3.22 -5.41 -5.81
CA GLY A 37 -1.95 -5.45 -5.07
C GLY A 37 -2.05 -5.39 -3.53
N ALA A 38 -3.07 -4.74 -2.96
CA ALA A 38 -3.31 -4.78 -1.51
C ALA A 38 -3.96 -6.10 -1.06
N GLN A 39 -3.67 -6.52 0.18
CA GLN A 39 -4.29 -7.71 0.76
C GLN A 39 -5.67 -7.34 1.30
N LEU A 40 -6.66 -8.22 1.08
CA LEU A 40 -8.05 -7.95 1.43
C LEU A 40 -8.25 -7.62 2.93
N PRO A 41 -7.57 -8.27 3.90
CA PRO A 41 -7.69 -7.89 5.31
C PRO A 41 -7.23 -6.45 5.60
N ASP A 42 -6.20 -5.96 4.91
CA ASP A 42 -5.69 -4.61 5.06
C ASP A 42 -6.69 -3.59 4.46
N VAL A 43 -7.26 -3.90 3.30
CA VAL A 43 -8.33 -3.09 2.68
C VAL A 43 -9.54 -3.02 3.60
N GLN A 44 -9.99 -4.16 4.14
CA GLN A 44 -11.11 -4.22 5.08
C GLN A 44 -10.84 -3.43 6.37
N ALA A 45 -9.59 -3.39 6.86
CA ALA A 45 -9.24 -2.57 8.01
C ALA A 45 -9.39 -1.07 7.71
N ILE A 46 -8.98 -0.64 6.52
CA ILE A 46 -9.18 0.75 6.05
C ILE A 46 -10.68 1.05 5.92
N VAL A 47 -11.46 0.16 5.30
CA VAL A 47 -12.91 0.31 5.17
C VAL A 47 -13.59 0.38 6.53
N ARG A 48 -13.19 -0.45 7.51
CA ARG A 48 -13.72 -0.36 8.88
C ARG A 48 -13.40 0.99 9.53
N GLY A 49 -12.19 1.49 9.38
CA GLY A 49 -11.81 2.82 9.90
C GLY A 49 -12.61 3.94 9.23
N PHE A 50 -12.82 3.86 7.91
CA PHE A 50 -13.66 4.80 7.17
C PHE A 50 -15.13 4.75 7.66
N ASN A 51 -15.71 3.56 7.79
CA ASN A 51 -17.10 3.39 8.24
C ASN A 51 -17.31 3.74 9.72
N GLN A 52 -16.26 3.78 10.56
CA GLN A 52 -16.37 4.36 11.91
C GLN A 52 -16.65 5.86 11.88
N ILE A 53 -16.17 6.56 10.85
CA ILE A 53 -16.36 8.00 10.63
C ILE A 53 -17.64 8.25 9.79
N TYR A 54 -17.91 7.38 8.82
CA TYR A 54 -19.03 7.45 7.89
C TYR A 54 -19.89 6.17 7.94
N PRO A 55 -20.62 5.92 9.05
CA PRO A 55 -21.36 4.68 9.26
C PRO A 55 -22.50 4.42 8.27
N GLN A 56 -22.97 5.48 7.61
CA GLN A 56 -24.04 5.46 6.62
C GLN A 56 -23.58 5.07 5.20
N VAL A 57 -22.28 4.92 4.97
CA VAL A 57 -21.71 4.61 3.66
C VAL A 57 -21.42 3.11 3.54
N GLU A 58 -22.00 2.45 2.53
CA GLU A 58 -21.67 1.07 2.17
C GLU A 58 -20.45 1.08 1.24
N VAL A 59 -19.33 0.48 1.64
CA VAL A 59 -18.17 0.34 0.75
C VAL A 59 -18.16 -1.04 0.09
N ARG A 60 -18.38 -1.09 -1.22
CA ARG A 60 -18.28 -2.30 -2.04
C ARG A 60 -16.88 -2.44 -2.59
N VAL A 61 -16.19 -3.50 -2.21
CA VAL A 61 -14.81 -3.75 -2.64
C VAL A 61 -14.78 -4.84 -3.69
N PHE A 62 -14.30 -4.51 -4.89
CA PHE A 62 -13.84 -5.50 -5.86
C PHE A 62 -12.32 -5.58 -5.78
N ARG A 63 -11.78 -6.74 -5.41
CA ARG A 63 -10.33 -6.96 -5.33
C ARG A 63 -9.92 -8.07 -6.27
N SER A 64 -8.97 -7.79 -7.15
CA SER A 64 -8.32 -8.83 -7.95
C SER A 64 -6.85 -8.48 -8.32
N GLY A 65 -6.25 -9.25 -9.21
CA GLY A 65 -4.94 -8.95 -9.82
C GLY A 65 -4.97 -7.68 -10.66
N ALA A 66 -3.82 -7.02 -10.82
CA ALA A 66 -3.73 -5.73 -11.52
C ALA A 66 -4.24 -5.78 -12.97
N GLY A 67 -3.95 -6.87 -13.69
CA GLY A 67 -4.44 -7.07 -15.07
C GLY A 67 -5.96 -7.21 -15.14
N GLU A 68 -6.56 -7.98 -14.23
CA GLU A 68 -8.01 -8.18 -14.18
C GLU A 68 -8.75 -6.90 -13.78
N VAL A 69 -8.24 -6.16 -12.79
CA VAL A 69 -8.80 -4.86 -12.40
C VAL A 69 -8.75 -3.88 -13.57
N ALA A 70 -7.60 -3.79 -14.26
CA ALA A 70 -7.46 -2.93 -15.43
C ALA A 70 -8.39 -3.34 -16.59
N ALA A 71 -8.47 -4.65 -16.90
CA ALA A 71 -9.35 -5.16 -17.94
C ALA A 71 -10.83 -4.87 -17.65
N LYS A 72 -11.25 -5.07 -16.39
CA LYS A 72 -12.62 -4.77 -15.96
C LYS A 72 -12.95 -3.28 -16.09
N ILE A 73 -12.05 -2.40 -15.65
CA ILE A 73 -12.23 -0.95 -15.79
C ILE A 73 -12.34 -0.55 -17.26
N ARG A 74 -11.47 -1.08 -18.13
CA ARG A 74 -11.54 -0.80 -19.57
C ARG A 74 -12.87 -1.24 -20.18
N ALA A 75 -13.32 -2.46 -19.86
CA ALA A 75 -14.60 -2.97 -20.36
C ALA A 75 -15.79 -2.13 -19.90
N GLU A 76 -15.80 -1.68 -18.64
CA GLU A 76 -16.87 -0.82 -18.12
C GLU A 76 -16.85 0.58 -18.73
N LEU A 77 -15.66 1.13 -18.99
CA LEU A 77 -15.49 2.40 -19.71
C LEU A 77 -15.95 2.30 -21.17
N GLU A 78 -15.63 1.20 -21.86
CA GLU A 78 -16.10 0.92 -23.23
C GLU A 78 -17.62 0.75 -23.28
N ALA A 79 -18.22 0.16 -22.26
CA ALA A 79 -19.66 0.05 -22.10
C ALA A 79 -20.34 1.38 -21.68
N GLY A 80 -19.57 2.44 -21.42
CA GLY A 80 -20.08 3.74 -20.98
C GLY A 80 -20.67 3.72 -19.57
N ASN A 81 -20.31 2.74 -18.73
CA ASN A 81 -20.86 2.57 -17.39
C ASN A 81 -19.77 2.15 -16.37
N PRO A 82 -18.74 2.99 -16.14
CA PRO A 82 -17.72 2.73 -15.12
C PRO A 82 -18.36 2.58 -13.74
N GLN A 83 -18.07 1.48 -13.06
CA GLN A 83 -18.59 1.22 -11.71
C GLN A 83 -17.75 1.78 -10.55
N PRO A 84 -16.40 1.82 -10.59
CA PRO A 84 -15.64 2.23 -9.42
C PRO A 84 -15.70 3.74 -9.19
N ASP A 85 -15.94 4.15 -7.94
CA ASP A 85 -15.75 5.52 -7.49
C ASP A 85 -14.27 5.79 -7.15
N LEU A 86 -13.57 4.77 -6.66
CA LEU A 86 -12.14 4.82 -6.37
C LEU A 86 -11.43 3.61 -6.99
N ILE A 87 -10.24 3.88 -7.53
CA ILE A 87 -9.30 2.86 -7.96
C ILE A 87 -8.09 2.96 -7.04
N TRP A 88 -7.75 1.86 -6.38
CA TRP A 88 -6.49 1.68 -5.65
C TRP A 88 -5.71 0.56 -6.32
N SER A 89 -4.79 0.90 -7.22
CA SER A 89 -4.10 -0.11 -8.02
C SER A 89 -2.61 -0.02 -7.82
N VAL A 90 -1.96 -1.16 -7.98
CA VAL A 90 -0.52 -1.22 -8.08
C VAL A 90 -0.04 -0.84 -9.48
N GLY A 91 1.11 -0.19 -9.54
CA GLY A 91 1.63 0.43 -10.75
C GLY A 91 0.94 1.76 -11.09
N LYS A 92 1.60 2.55 -11.95
CA LYS A 92 1.05 3.83 -12.46
C LYS A 92 0.41 3.68 -13.84
N GLY A 93 0.58 2.55 -14.52
CA GLY A 93 0.23 2.38 -15.94
C GLY A 93 -1.25 2.64 -16.24
N LEU A 94 -2.16 2.02 -15.46
CA LEU A 94 -3.60 2.25 -15.61
C LEU A 94 -3.97 3.72 -15.39
N PHE A 95 -3.44 4.37 -14.36
CA PHE A 95 -3.75 5.78 -14.09
C PHE A 95 -3.20 6.71 -15.17
N HIS A 96 -2.01 6.42 -15.70
CA HIS A 96 -1.45 7.18 -16.82
C HIS A 96 -2.33 7.05 -18.07
N GLU A 97 -2.80 5.83 -18.40
CA GLU A 97 -3.75 5.60 -19.49
C GLU A 97 -5.06 6.39 -19.30
N LEU A 98 -5.69 6.28 -18.13
CA LEU A 98 -6.92 7.01 -17.82
C LEU A 98 -6.71 8.52 -17.87
N ARG A 99 -5.55 9.02 -17.41
CA ARG A 99 -5.20 10.44 -17.48
C ARG A 99 -5.10 10.93 -18.92
N GLN A 100 -4.43 10.19 -19.80
CA GLN A 100 -4.29 10.56 -21.21
C GLN A 100 -5.65 10.63 -21.91
N ARG A 101 -6.60 9.79 -21.49
CA ARG A 101 -7.98 9.76 -22.01
C ARG A 101 -8.91 10.78 -21.36
N GLY A 102 -8.43 11.56 -20.38
CA GLY A 102 -9.26 12.51 -19.63
C GLY A 102 -10.24 11.87 -18.66
N LEU A 103 -10.02 10.61 -18.28
CA LEU A 103 -10.93 9.77 -17.49
C LEU A 103 -10.59 9.73 -15.98
N LEU A 104 -9.89 10.76 -15.48
CA LEU A 104 -9.57 10.90 -14.06
C LEU A 104 -10.02 12.27 -13.56
N ARG A 105 -10.62 12.28 -12.38
CA ARG A 105 -10.97 13.48 -11.64
C ARG A 105 -9.79 13.92 -10.80
N ARG A 106 -9.37 15.17 -10.98
CA ARG A 106 -8.38 15.81 -10.11
C ARG A 106 -9.03 16.19 -8.78
N VAL A 107 -8.45 15.74 -7.67
CA VAL A 107 -8.94 16.07 -6.31
C VAL A 107 -7.75 16.50 -5.47
N ALA A 108 -7.83 17.68 -4.85
CA ALA A 108 -6.76 18.15 -3.97
C ALA A 108 -6.59 17.18 -2.77
N PRO A 109 -5.35 16.83 -2.39
CA PRO A 109 -5.15 15.93 -1.27
C PRO A 109 -5.60 16.61 0.02
N THR A 110 -6.27 15.88 0.89
CA THR A 110 -6.75 16.37 2.20
C THR A 110 -5.67 16.37 3.28
N PHE A 111 -4.49 15.81 2.99
CA PHE A 111 -3.36 15.72 3.91
C PHE A 111 -2.29 16.76 3.55
N PRO A 112 -1.96 17.71 4.44
CA PRO A 112 -1.12 18.87 4.14
C PRO A 112 0.38 18.58 3.98
N SER A 113 0.81 17.32 3.97
CA SER A 113 2.22 16.92 4.00
C SER A 113 2.63 15.88 2.96
N LEU A 114 1.80 15.64 1.92
CA LEU A 114 2.16 14.67 0.88
C LEU A 114 3.36 15.18 0.07
N PRO A 115 4.50 14.46 0.06
CA PRO A 115 5.67 14.87 -0.70
C PRO A 115 5.39 14.99 -2.21
N PRO A 116 5.94 16.00 -2.91
CA PRO A 116 5.62 16.24 -4.33
C PRO A 116 5.87 15.04 -5.25
N GLN A 117 6.86 14.20 -4.95
CA GLN A 117 7.15 12.99 -5.74
C GLN A 117 6.05 11.92 -5.70
N TYR A 118 5.10 12.05 -4.77
CA TYR A 118 3.95 11.16 -4.59
C TYR A 118 2.64 11.78 -5.10
N VAL A 119 2.73 12.98 -5.70
CA VAL A 119 1.65 13.65 -6.41
C VAL A 119 1.86 13.39 -7.90
N TYR A 120 1.06 12.49 -8.48
CA TYR A 120 1.27 12.06 -9.86
C TYR A 120 0.42 12.85 -10.86
N GLU A 121 1.00 13.13 -12.03
CA GLU A 121 0.34 13.78 -13.17
C GLU A 121 -0.36 15.12 -12.82
N GLY A 122 0.17 15.87 -11.83
CA GLY A 122 -0.42 17.13 -11.38
C GLY A 122 -1.57 16.98 -10.37
N GLY A 123 -1.72 15.81 -9.75
CA GLY A 123 -2.71 15.54 -8.70
C GLY A 123 -3.96 14.83 -9.20
N TYR A 124 -3.84 14.03 -10.25
CA TYR A 124 -4.96 13.18 -10.71
C TYR A 124 -4.98 11.83 -9.98
N TYR A 125 -3.85 11.44 -9.41
CA TYR A 125 -3.74 10.27 -8.55
C TYR A 125 -2.53 10.45 -7.64
N TYR A 126 -2.55 9.74 -6.51
CA TYR A 126 -1.65 9.97 -5.40
C TYR A 126 -1.12 8.66 -4.87
N GLU A 127 0.15 8.61 -4.53
CA GLU A 127 0.65 7.47 -3.76
C GLU A 127 0.06 7.48 -2.35
N VAL A 128 -0.47 6.33 -1.92
CA VAL A 128 -1.04 6.17 -0.57
C VAL A 128 -0.28 5.16 0.28
N ARG A 129 0.66 4.42 -0.34
CA ARG A 129 1.47 3.43 0.38
C ARG A 129 2.81 3.22 -0.30
N LEU A 130 3.87 3.23 0.50
CA LEU A 130 5.21 2.89 0.02
C LEU A 130 5.44 1.39 0.18
N LEU A 131 5.47 0.67 -0.94
CA LEU A 131 5.80 -0.74 -0.98
C LEU A 131 7.17 -0.89 -1.63
N HIS A 132 8.14 -1.45 -0.91
CA HIS A 132 9.46 -1.75 -1.46
C HIS A 132 9.68 -3.24 -1.53
N ILE A 133 10.28 -3.70 -2.62
CA ILE A 133 10.95 -5.00 -2.68
C ILE A 133 12.38 -4.81 -2.21
N ILE A 134 12.76 -5.63 -1.24
CA ILE A 134 13.98 -5.56 -0.47
C ILE A 134 14.62 -6.94 -0.35
N ILE A 135 15.75 -7.01 0.34
CA ILE A 135 16.34 -8.29 0.76
C ILE A 135 16.01 -8.50 2.24
N ALA A 136 15.30 -9.58 2.56
CA ALA A 136 15.07 -10.00 3.94
C ALA A 136 16.05 -11.12 4.30
N VAL A 137 16.59 -11.08 5.50
CA VAL A 137 17.68 -11.94 5.95
C VAL A 137 17.27 -12.68 7.20
N ASN A 138 17.54 -13.99 7.26
CA ASN A 138 17.58 -14.71 8.52
C ASN A 138 19.02 -14.68 9.07
N PRO A 139 19.31 -13.90 10.12
CA PRO A 139 20.67 -13.69 10.61
C PRO A 139 21.31 -14.95 11.20
N LYS A 140 20.51 -15.98 11.54
CA LYS A 140 21.04 -17.28 11.97
C LYS A 140 21.64 -18.09 10.83
N LYS A 141 21.15 -17.88 9.60
CA LYS A 141 21.67 -18.49 8.37
C LYS A 141 22.72 -17.63 7.69
N VAL A 142 22.54 -16.31 7.73
CA VAL A 142 23.43 -15.33 7.07
C VAL A 142 23.85 -14.26 8.08
N PRO A 143 24.98 -14.46 8.79
CA PRO A 143 25.49 -13.47 9.74
C PRO A 143 25.96 -12.17 9.08
N THR A 144 26.46 -12.26 7.84
CA THR A 144 26.92 -11.10 7.05
C THR A 144 25.93 -10.81 5.92
N PRO A 145 24.97 -9.90 6.12
CA PRO A 145 23.94 -9.62 5.13
C PRO A 145 24.54 -9.00 3.85
N PRO A 146 23.95 -9.27 2.68
CA PRO A 146 24.30 -8.56 1.45
C PRO A 146 23.98 -7.06 1.61
N THR A 147 24.63 -6.23 0.81
CA THR A 147 24.43 -4.77 0.81
C THR A 147 23.86 -4.25 -0.50
N THR A 148 23.96 -5.03 -1.57
CA THR A 148 23.51 -4.73 -2.93
C THR A 148 22.72 -5.91 -3.49
N TRP A 149 21.96 -5.70 -4.57
CA TRP A 149 21.31 -6.82 -5.26
C TRP A 149 22.34 -7.78 -5.87
N ALA A 150 23.42 -7.23 -6.46
CA ALA A 150 24.47 -8.00 -7.09
C ALA A 150 25.16 -8.97 -6.12
N ASP A 151 25.27 -8.61 -4.84
CA ASP A 151 25.85 -9.46 -3.80
C ASP A 151 25.17 -10.83 -3.73
N LEU A 152 23.86 -10.93 -4.01
CA LEU A 152 23.09 -12.19 -3.97
C LEU A 152 23.62 -13.28 -4.92
N THR A 153 24.39 -12.91 -5.94
CA THR A 153 25.01 -13.85 -6.88
C THR A 153 26.33 -14.44 -6.37
N ARG A 154 26.85 -13.95 -5.23
CA ARG A 154 28.14 -14.41 -4.69
C ARG A 154 28.06 -15.83 -4.13
N PRO A 155 29.14 -16.62 -4.24
CA PRO A 155 29.18 -17.99 -3.69
C PRO A 155 28.86 -18.09 -2.19
N ALA A 156 29.12 -17.02 -1.43
CA ALA A 156 28.79 -16.95 0.00
C ALA A 156 27.29 -17.09 0.30
N TYR A 157 26.41 -16.91 -0.70
CA TYR A 157 24.97 -17.02 -0.57
C TYR A 157 24.36 -18.16 -1.39
N ARG A 158 25.20 -19.11 -1.84
CA ARG A 158 24.76 -20.26 -2.62
C ARG A 158 23.68 -21.07 -1.89
N ASP A 159 22.61 -21.42 -2.61
CA ASP A 159 21.45 -22.19 -2.11
C ASP A 159 20.70 -21.54 -0.94
N LEU A 160 20.96 -20.25 -0.66
CA LEU A 160 20.32 -19.51 0.43
C LEU A 160 19.26 -18.52 -0.02
N VAL A 161 19.23 -18.16 -1.30
CA VAL A 161 18.37 -17.12 -1.85
C VAL A 161 17.05 -17.72 -2.33
N VAL A 162 15.94 -17.12 -1.91
CA VAL A 162 14.60 -17.45 -2.38
C VAL A 162 13.89 -16.20 -2.91
N MET A 163 13.03 -16.37 -3.91
CA MET A 163 12.06 -15.36 -4.32
C MET A 163 10.66 -15.97 -4.43
N ALA A 164 9.64 -15.13 -4.26
CA ALA A 164 8.27 -15.59 -4.43
C ALA A 164 7.98 -15.84 -5.92
N ASP A 165 7.06 -16.76 -6.19
CA ASP A 165 6.47 -16.97 -7.50
C ASP A 165 6.07 -15.63 -8.14
N PRO A 166 6.39 -15.43 -9.44
CA PRO A 166 6.17 -14.18 -10.16
C PRO A 166 4.70 -13.78 -10.39
N HIS A 167 3.70 -14.33 -9.68
CA HIS A 167 2.33 -13.81 -9.81
C HIS A 167 2.17 -12.36 -9.33
N TRP A 168 2.65 -11.99 -8.14
CA TRP A 168 2.65 -10.61 -7.62
C TRP A 168 3.39 -10.50 -6.26
N PRO A 169 4.17 -9.44 -5.94
CA PRO A 169 4.70 -8.32 -6.73
C PRO A 169 6.04 -8.65 -7.42
N ALA A 170 6.41 -9.93 -7.47
CA ALA A 170 7.65 -10.38 -8.07
C ALA A 170 7.89 -9.93 -9.54
N PRO A 171 6.87 -9.64 -10.38
CA PRO A 171 7.10 -9.00 -11.69
C PRO A 171 7.73 -7.62 -11.63
N VAL A 172 7.43 -6.81 -10.61
CA VAL A 172 8.01 -5.47 -10.44
C VAL A 172 9.51 -5.60 -10.13
N ALA A 173 9.86 -6.51 -9.22
CA ALA A 173 11.25 -6.83 -8.94
C ALA A 173 11.98 -7.38 -10.17
N LEU A 174 11.32 -8.28 -10.91
CA LEU A 174 11.84 -8.87 -12.14
C LEU A 174 12.16 -7.79 -13.17
N GLY A 175 11.20 -6.92 -13.49
CA GLY A 175 11.37 -5.83 -14.45
C GLY A 175 12.50 -4.88 -14.04
N HIS A 176 12.43 -4.31 -12.84
CA HIS A 176 13.41 -3.32 -12.39
C HIS A 176 14.85 -3.87 -12.28
N LEU A 177 15.02 -5.09 -11.76
CA LEU A 177 16.36 -5.68 -11.65
C LEU A 177 16.87 -6.16 -13.02
N THR A 178 15.99 -6.55 -13.95
CA THR A 178 16.39 -6.84 -15.34
C THR A 178 16.81 -5.57 -16.07
N GLU A 179 16.07 -4.47 -15.92
CA GLU A 179 16.48 -3.17 -16.48
C GLU A 179 17.84 -2.72 -15.94
N ARG A 180 18.10 -2.98 -14.64
CA ARG A 180 19.32 -2.55 -13.98
C ARG A 180 20.54 -3.41 -14.27
N TYR A 181 20.41 -4.73 -14.25
CA TYR A 181 21.55 -5.67 -14.35
C TYR A 181 21.49 -6.60 -15.56
N GLY A 182 20.40 -6.57 -16.33
CA GLY A 182 20.15 -7.49 -17.43
C GLY A 182 19.84 -8.92 -16.98
N PHE A 183 19.56 -9.78 -17.95
CA PHE A 183 19.38 -11.22 -17.73
C PHE A 183 20.58 -11.94 -17.07
N PRO A 184 21.86 -11.53 -17.25
CA PRO A 184 22.98 -12.17 -16.58
C PRO A 184 22.87 -12.20 -15.05
N PHE A 185 22.22 -11.22 -14.43
CA PHE A 185 21.95 -11.23 -12.99
C PHE A 185 21.10 -12.42 -12.56
N TRP A 186 20.00 -12.66 -13.28
CA TRP A 186 19.11 -13.79 -13.02
C TRP A 186 19.77 -15.13 -13.34
N GLN A 187 20.62 -15.19 -14.38
CA GLN A 187 21.44 -16.36 -14.65
C GLN A 187 22.42 -16.63 -13.50
N GLY A 188 23.06 -15.59 -12.96
CA GLY A 188 23.91 -15.69 -11.78
C GLY A 188 23.17 -16.19 -10.56
N LEU A 189 21.99 -15.64 -10.26
CA LEU A 189 21.13 -16.12 -9.18
C LEU A 189 20.72 -17.58 -9.35
N LYS A 190 20.31 -17.98 -10.56
CA LYS A 190 19.96 -19.37 -10.88
C LYS A 190 21.17 -20.29 -10.69
N ALA A 191 22.33 -19.90 -11.18
CA ALA A 191 23.58 -20.66 -11.01
C ALA A 191 24.02 -20.73 -9.53
N ASN A 192 23.60 -19.76 -8.71
CA ASN A 192 23.84 -19.72 -7.27
C ASN A 192 22.72 -20.40 -6.46
N GLY A 193 21.80 -21.13 -7.10
CA GLY A 193 20.78 -21.93 -6.41
C GLY A 193 19.54 -21.15 -5.97
N LEU A 194 19.17 -20.07 -6.68
CA LEU A 194 17.92 -19.35 -6.40
C LEU A 194 16.71 -20.30 -6.40
N ALA A 195 16.01 -20.35 -5.28
CA ALA A 195 14.73 -21.02 -5.16
C ALA A 195 13.57 -20.08 -5.53
N ILE A 196 12.54 -20.64 -6.18
CA ILE A 196 11.26 -19.97 -6.40
C ILE A 196 10.21 -20.71 -5.58
N GLU A 197 9.48 -19.97 -4.76
CA GLU A 197 8.57 -20.52 -3.76
C GLU A 197 7.17 -19.90 -3.83
N ALA A 198 6.26 -20.41 -3.01
CA ALA A 198 4.91 -19.88 -2.83
C ALA A 198 4.89 -18.35 -2.57
N PRO A 199 3.71 -17.69 -2.71
CA PRO A 199 3.59 -16.23 -2.56
C PRO A 199 4.21 -15.68 -1.28
N ASN A 200 4.60 -14.39 -1.31
CA ASN A 200 5.37 -13.73 -0.25
C ASN A 200 5.01 -14.10 1.20
N PRO A 201 3.74 -14.15 1.64
CA PRO A 201 3.43 -14.51 3.02
C PRO A 201 3.97 -15.90 3.42
N VAL A 202 3.91 -16.88 2.53
CA VAL A 202 4.42 -18.24 2.78
C VAL A 202 5.95 -18.24 2.78
N LEU A 203 6.56 -17.60 1.77
CA LEU A 203 8.01 -17.47 1.67
C LEU A 203 8.63 -16.77 2.88
N GLN A 204 8.01 -15.70 3.36
CA GLN A 204 8.50 -14.93 4.51
C GLN A 204 8.45 -15.76 5.80
N GLN A 205 7.45 -16.63 5.95
CA GLN A 205 7.38 -17.59 7.06
C GLN A 205 8.46 -18.67 6.96
N LYS A 206 8.72 -19.21 5.76
CA LYS A 206 9.83 -20.15 5.52
C LYS A 206 11.19 -19.52 5.85
N LEU A 207 11.40 -18.27 5.44
CA LEU A 207 12.58 -17.48 5.79
C LEU A 207 12.72 -17.32 7.31
N ALA A 208 11.63 -16.96 8.01
CA ALA A 208 11.64 -16.80 9.47
C ALA A 208 12.00 -18.10 10.21
N ARG A 209 11.55 -19.26 9.70
CA ARG A 209 11.92 -20.59 10.21
C ARG A 209 13.36 -21.01 9.86
N GLY A 210 14.03 -20.27 8.98
CA GLY A 210 15.39 -20.57 8.55
C GLY A 210 15.47 -21.69 7.51
N GLU A 211 14.41 -21.91 6.73
CA GLU A 211 14.47 -22.79 5.56
C GLU A 211 15.36 -22.15 4.46
N TYR A 212 15.36 -20.82 4.40
CA TYR A 212 16.22 -20.01 3.52
C TYR A 212 17.02 -18.98 4.35
N GLY A 213 18.10 -18.46 3.76
CA GLY A 213 18.92 -17.42 4.38
C GLY A 213 18.55 -16.01 3.94
N LEU A 214 18.14 -15.85 2.68
CA LEU A 214 17.88 -14.57 2.03
C LEU A 214 16.61 -14.65 1.19
N ALA A 215 15.81 -13.59 1.20
CA ALA A 215 14.60 -13.49 0.42
C ALA A 215 14.54 -12.18 -0.37
N ILE A 216 14.24 -12.28 -1.67
CA ILE A 216 13.77 -11.14 -2.47
C ILE A 216 12.26 -11.03 -2.24
N THR A 217 11.82 -10.07 -1.43
CA THR A 217 10.43 -9.98 -0.96
C THR A 217 10.02 -8.55 -0.63
N ASN A 218 8.73 -8.31 -0.37
CA ASN A 218 8.26 -7.00 0.06
C ASN A 218 8.61 -6.70 1.53
N ASP A 219 8.91 -5.44 1.83
CA ASP A 219 9.23 -4.96 3.16
C ASP A 219 8.04 -5.07 4.13
N TYR A 220 6.84 -4.78 3.65
CA TYR A 220 5.61 -4.79 4.45
C TYR A 220 5.38 -6.09 5.24
N GLY A 221 5.42 -7.24 4.56
CA GLY A 221 5.18 -8.52 5.21
C GLY A 221 6.28 -8.89 6.19
N VAL A 222 7.53 -8.51 5.88
CA VAL A 222 8.67 -8.71 6.78
C VAL A 222 8.55 -7.83 8.02
N GLN A 223 8.11 -6.57 7.89
CA GLN A 223 7.85 -5.69 9.02
C GLN A 223 6.76 -6.27 9.95
N LYS A 224 5.69 -6.87 9.40
CA LYS A 224 4.70 -7.59 10.22
C LYS A 224 5.33 -8.73 11.02
N LEU A 225 6.23 -9.50 10.41
CA LEU A 225 6.95 -10.58 11.11
C LEU A 225 7.91 -10.05 12.17
N LEU A 226 8.63 -8.96 11.90
CA LEU A 226 9.49 -8.29 12.88
C LEU A 226 8.68 -7.79 14.09
N ALA A 227 7.50 -7.21 13.85
CA ALA A 227 6.58 -6.81 14.93
C ALA A 227 6.12 -8.01 15.76
N ALA A 228 5.97 -9.18 15.13
CA ALA A 228 5.72 -10.47 15.78
C ALA A 228 6.99 -11.14 16.35
N ARG A 229 8.12 -10.42 16.43
CA ARG A 229 9.42 -10.87 16.97
C ARG A 229 10.07 -12.02 16.19
N ALA A 230 9.75 -12.17 14.91
CA ALA A 230 10.47 -13.10 14.05
C ALA A 230 11.96 -12.70 13.93
N PRO A 231 12.90 -13.66 13.90
CA PRO A 231 14.33 -13.39 13.82
C PRO A 231 14.72 -13.05 12.39
N LEU A 232 14.34 -11.87 11.91
CA LEU A 232 14.62 -11.39 10.56
C LEU A 232 15.41 -10.07 10.60
N THR A 233 15.99 -9.71 9.48
CA THR A 233 16.60 -8.39 9.26
C THR A 233 16.20 -7.89 7.89
N LEU A 234 15.89 -6.59 7.81
CA LEU A 234 15.57 -5.90 6.56
C LEU A 234 16.81 -5.22 6.01
N VAL A 235 17.11 -5.49 4.73
CA VAL A 235 18.16 -4.80 4.00
C VAL A 235 17.51 -4.06 2.84
N TYR A 236 17.60 -2.73 2.88
CA TYR A 236 17.36 -1.87 1.74
C TYR A 236 18.67 -1.76 0.96
N PRO A 237 18.78 -2.34 -0.25
CA PRO A 237 20.05 -2.39 -0.97
C PRO A 237 20.58 -0.99 -1.29
N LYS A 238 21.90 -0.78 -1.16
CA LYS A 238 22.56 0.52 -1.38
C LYS A 238 22.49 1.01 -2.81
N ASP A 239 22.38 0.08 -3.75
CA ASP A 239 22.11 0.32 -5.16
C ASP A 239 20.61 0.57 -5.45
N GLY A 240 19.79 0.68 -4.41
CA GLY A 240 18.40 1.13 -4.44
C GLY A 240 17.41 -0.03 -4.35
N ALA A 241 16.53 0.01 -3.34
CA ALA A 241 15.38 -0.88 -3.25
C ALA A 241 14.42 -0.67 -4.43
N VAL A 242 13.68 -1.71 -4.80
CA VAL A 242 12.71 -1.61 -5.88
C VAL A 242 11.41 -1.07 -5.32
N TYR A 243 11.00 0.10 -5.80
CA TYR A 243 9.76 0.73 -5.40
C TYR A 243 8.59 0.24 -6.27
N ALA A 244 7.53 -0.25 -5.63
CA ALA A 244 6.30 -0.69 -6.29
C ALA A 244 5.16 0.30 -5.94
N PRO A 245 4.87 1.29 -6.80
CA PRO A 245 3.85 2.31 -6.51
C PRO A 245 2.46 1.67 -6.38
N THR A 246 1.63 2.15 -5.45
CA THR A 246 0.27 1.68 -5.19
C THR A 246 -0.73 2.84 -5.10
N PRO A 247 -0.84 3.69 -6.14
CA PRO A 247 -1.62 4.90 -6.07
C PRO A 247 -3.13 4.70 -5.99
N VAL A 248 -3.79 5.75 -5.53
CA VAL A 248 -5.25 5.93 -5.56
C VAL A 248 -5.62 7.07 -6.49
N GLY A 249 -6.69 6.88 -7.25
CA GLY A 249 -7.28 7.90 -8.10
C GLY A 249 -8.78 7.71 -8.24
N ILE A 250 -9.46 8.76 -8.69
CA ILE A 250 -10.90 8.81 -8.86
C ILE A 250 -11.20 8.89 -10.35
N PRO A 251 -11.84 7.88 -10.97
CA PRO A 251 -12.26 7.96 -12.36
C PRO A 251 -13.41 8.98 -12.54
N THR A 252 -13.62 9.43 -13.77
CA THR A 252 -14.74 10.31 -14.15
C THR A 252 -15.88 9.54 -14.80
#